data_AF-A0A4R9IGC6-F1
#
_entry.id   AF-A0A4R9IGC6-F1
#
_cell.length_a   1.000
_cell.length_b   1.000
_cell.length_c   1.000
_cell.angle_alpha   90.00
_cell.angle_beta   90.00
_cell.angle_gamma   90.00
#
_symmetry.space_group_name_H-M   'P 1'
#
loop_
_entity.id
_entity.type
_entity.pdbx_description
1 polymer ?
#
loop_
_entity_poly.entity_id
_entity_poly.type
_entity_poly.pdbx_seq_one_letter_code
_entity_poly.pdbx_strand_id
1 'polypeptide(L)'
;MKWLAWTGLDFDRINFKLKRGIDWVLNFHKSYYFFFFLYVLFYGFHCIWNWDEFMSLNRSIELNAINSGKQVSLWSLYPFQIMAVVFSAGLYFFLCVSINFLFSLGGKARQSLRTNILLFFRNLIRQFFLFVCILFLGNQTLGYLVHTRYYAILVVMFWTTLFLLFIIQNGKLYKRLFVLEDSSVSFVSHSLGYVNPILFVFFILVLVNV
;
A
#
# COMPACT_ATOMS: atom_id res chain seq x y z
N MET A 1 23.98 -30.67 42.15
CA MET A 1 23.55 -29.25 42.17
C MET A 1 23.86 -28.46 40.89
N LYS A 2 24.84 -28.81 40.04
CA LYS A 2 25.13 -28.05 38.79
C LYS A 2 24.10 -28.19 37.64
N TRP A 3 23.28 -29.25 37.64
CA TRP A 3 22.31 -29.55 36.56
C TRP A 3 21.04 -28.67 36.60
N LEU A 4 20.64 -28.21 37.78
CA LEU A 4 19.47 -27.33 37.96
C LEU A 4 19.74 -25.87 37.50
N ALA A 5 21.00 -25.44 37.51
CA ALA A 5 21.37 -24.09 37.07
C ALA A 5 21.33 -23.93 35.53
N TRP A 6 21.65 -25.00 34.78
CA TRP A 6 21.59 -24.99 33.32
C TRP A 6 20.16 -25.00 32.78
N THR A 7 19.27 -25.76 33.42
CA THR A 7 17.85 -25.79 33.07
C THR A 7 17.16 -24.46 33.36
N GLY A 8 17.47 -23.80 34.48
CA GLY A 8 16.97 -22.45 34.79
C GLY A 8 17.37 -21.38 33.75
N LEU A 9 18.63 -21.39 33.29
CA LEU A 9 19.11 -20.45 32.27
C LEU A 9 18.43 -20.63 30.90
N ASP A 10 18.12 -21.87 30.50
CA ASP A 10 17.38 -22.12 29.27
C ASP A 10 15.90 -21.71 29.37
N PHE A 11 15.25 -21.94 30.52
CA PHE A 11 13.89 -21.47 30.75
C PHE A 11 13.79 -19.95 30.75
N ASP A 12 14.73 -19.24 31.37
CA ASP A 12 14.77 -17.77 31.35
C ASP A 12 15.00 -17.23 29.93
N ARG A 13 15.85 -17.90 29.14
CA ARG A 13 16.09 -17.54 27.74
C ARG A 13 14.87 -17.77 26.86
N ILE A 14 14.13 -18.86 27.09
CA ILE A 14 12.88 -19.17 26.41
C ILE A 14 11.82 -18.13 26.79
N ASN A 15 11.63 -17.86 28.08
CA ASN A 15 10.67 -16.86 28.57
C ASN A 15 11.00 -15.46 28.03
N PHE A 16 12.27 -15.07 27.96
CA PHE A 16 12.68 -13.81 27.37
C PHE A 16 12.36 -13.73 25.87
N LYS A 17 12.64 -14.79 25.11
CA LYS A 17 12.27 -14.86 23.67
C LYS A 17 10.76 -14.80 23.48
N LEU A 18 10.00 -15.48 24.34
CA LEU A 18 8.55 -15.57 24.27
C LEU A 18 7.91 -14.22 24.63
N LYS A 19 8.38 -13.57 25.69
CA LYS A 19 7.97 -12.20 26.07
C LYS A 19 8.30 -11.19 24.96
N ARG A 20 9.52 -11.25 24.39
CA ARG A 20 9.89 -10.41 23.25
C ARG A 20 9.01 -10.68 22.03
N GLY A 21 8.63 -11.93 21.78
CA GLY A 21 7.69 -12.31 20.72
C GLY A 21 6.29 -11.72 20.95
N ILE A 22 5.77 -11.84 22.17
CA ILE A 22 4.49 -11.25 22.57
C ILE A 22 4.53 -9.72 22.43
N ASP A 23 5.58 -9.06 22.93
CA ASP A 23 5.76 -7.61 22.83
C ASP A 23 5.85 -7.16 21.36
N TRP A 24 6.48 -7.96 20.50
CA TRP A 24 6.57 -7.70 19.08
C TRP A 24 5.19 -7.81 18.40
N VAL A 25 4.43 -8.86 18.68
CA VAL A 25 3.06 -9.05 18.17
C VAL A 25 2.15 -7.90 18.63
N LEU A 26 2.18 -7.57 19.93
CA LEU A 26 1.37 -6.49 20.50
C LEU A 26 1.69 -5.13 19.87
N ASN A 27 2.95 -4.88 19.48
CA ASN A 27 3.35 -3.63 18.85
C ASN A 27 3.41 -3.68 17.32
N PHE A 28 3.07 -4.82 16.70
CA PHE A 28 3.17 -4.98 15.25
C PHE A 28 2.28 -3.99 14.48
N HIS A 29 1.11 -3.64 15.05
CA HIS A 29 0.20 -2.62 14.51
C HIS A 29 0.82 -1.21 14.37
N LYS A 30 1.90 -0.93 15.10
CA LYS A 30 2.64 0.34 15.01
C LYS A 30 3.64 0.36 13.87
N SER A 31 3.97 -0.80 13.30
CA SER A 31 4.92 -0.94 12.18
C SER A 31 4.44 -0.20 10.93
N TYR A 32 5.37 0.39 10.20
CA TYR A 32 5.10 1.00 8.90
C TYR A 32 4.67 -0.01 7.83
N TYR A 33 5.02 -1.28 8.02
CA TYR A 33 4.71 -2.38 7.10
C TYR A 33 3.45 -3.16 7.51
N PHE A 34 2.79 -2.75 8.59
CA PHE A 34 1.61 -3.46 9.11
C PHE A 34 0.52 -3.65 8.06
N PHE A 35 0.15 -2.59 7.34
CA PHE A 35 -0.89 -2.67 6.32
C PHE A 35 -0.45 -3.44 5.06
N PHE A 36 0.84 -3.43 4.72
CA PHE A 36 1.36 -4.28 3.65
C PHE A 36 1.16 -5.76 4.01
N PHE A 37 1.53 -6.14 5.24
CA PHE A 37 1.34 -7.50 5.73
C PHE A 37 -0.15 -7.88 5.79
N LEU A 38 -1.02 -7.00 6.30
CA LEU A 38 -2.46 -7.22 6.28
C LEU A 38 -3.00 -7.42 4.85
N TYR A 39 -2.55 -6.62 3.89
CA TYR A 39 -2.96 -6.77 2.50
C TYR A 39 -2.57 -8.14 1.94
N VAL A 40 -1.33 -8.57 2.17
CA VAL A 40 -0.85 -9.91 1.75
C VAL A 40 -1.71 -11.00 2.39
N LEU A 41 -2.05 -10.88 3.67
CA LEU A 41 -2.93 -11.83 4.36
C LEU A 41 -4.35 -11.85 3.79
N PHE A 42 -4.98 -10.68 3.62
CA PHE A 42 -6.33 -10.60 3.08
C PHE A 42 -6.41 -11.13 1.65
N TYR A 43 -5.45 -10.76 0.80
CA TYR A 43 -5.36 -11.24 -0.56
C TYR A 43 -5.08 -12.75 -0.61
N GLY A 44 -4.15 -13.24 0.21
CA GLY A 44 -3.84 -14.66 0.32
C GLY A 44 -5.03 -15.49 0.76
N PHE A 45 -5.73 -15.05 1.82
CA PHE A 45 -6.97 -15.69 2.27
C PHE A 45 -8.04 -15.68 1.19
N HIS A 46 -8.23 -14.55 0.50
CA HIS A 46 -9.17 -14.43 -0.59
C HIS A 46 -8.87 -15.39 -1.75
N CYS A 47 -7.60 -15.55 -2.13
CA CYS A 47 -7.16 -16.49 -3.16
C CYS A 47 -7.39 -17.95 -2.75
N ILE A 48 -7.08 -18.29 -1.49
CA ILE A 48 -7.28 -19.66 -0.99
C ILE A 48 -8.77 -19.99 -0.89
N TRP A 49 -9.58 -19.05 -0.40
CA TRP A 49 -11.01 -19.25 -0.21
C TRP A 49 -11.77 -19.43 -1.53
N ASN A 50 -11.37 -18.70 -2.59
CA ASN A 50 -12.02 -18.74 -3.91
C ASN A 50 -11.14 -19.42 -4.97
N TRP A 51 -10.33 -20.40 -4.56
CA TRP A 51 -9.31 -21.00 -5.42
C TRP A 51 -9.89 -21.57 -6.72
N ASP A 52 -10.97 -22.34 -6.64
CA ASP A 52 -11.57 -22.99 -7.80
C ASP A 52 -12.13 -21.97 -8.81
N GLU A 53 -12.77 -20.91 -8.32
CA GLU A 53 -13.29 -19.82 -9.14
C GLU A 53 -12.15 -19.09 -9.86
N PHE A 54 -11.06 -18.80 -9.16
CA PHE A 54 -9.90 -18.13 -9.76
C PHE A 54 -9.13 -19.00 -10.74
N MET A 55 -9.03 -20.32 -10.51
CA MET A 55 -8.43 -21.22 -11.50
C MET A 55 -9.30 -21.34 -12.75
N SER A 56 -10.63 -21.35 -12.61
CA SER A 56 -11.56 -21.28 -13.74
C SER A 56 -11.39 -19.98 -14.53
N LEU A 57 -11.29 -18.84 -13.83
CA LEU A 57 -11.08 -17.54 -14.46
C LEU A 57 -9.72 -17.46 -15.19
N ASN A 58 -8.65 -17.94 -14.57
CA ASN A 58 -7.33 -18.03 -15.18
C ASN A 58 -7.38 -18.85 -16.47
N ARG A 59 -8.02 -20.02 -16.45
CA ARG A 59 -8.16 -20.89 -17.63
C ARG A 59 -8.97 -20.21 -18.73
N SER A 60 -10.02 -19.47 -18.38
CA SER A 60 -10.78 -18.66 -19.34
C SER A 60 -9.92 -17.59 -20.02
N ILE A 61 -9.09 -16.88 -19.23
CA ILE A 61 -8.15 -15.88 -19.76
C ILE A 61 -7.14 -16.53 -20.73
N GLU A 62 -6.58 -17.67 -20.35
CA GLU A 62 -5.64 -18.43 -21.18
C GLU A 62 -6.28 -18.92 -22.48
N LEU A 63 -7.48 -19.49 -22.43
CA LEU A 63 -8.22 -19.93 -23.61
C LEU A 63 -8.53 -18.77 -24.56
N ASN A 64 -8.95 -17.62 -24.02
CA ASN A 64 -9.21 -16.42 -24.82
C ASN A 64 -7.93 -15.88 -25.49
N ALA A 65 -6.80 -15.96 -24.81
CA ALA A 65 -5.52 -15.53 -25.36
C ALA A 65 -5.04 -16.47 -26.48
N ILE A 66 -5.16 -17.79 -26.28
CA ILE A 66 -4.88 -18.80 -27.32
C ILE A 66 -5.74 -18.53 -28.55
N ASN A 67 -7.05 -18.33 -28.38
CA ASN A 67 -7.99 -18.07 -29.47
C ASN A 67 -7.73 -16.74 -30.21
N SER A 68 -7.09 -15.77 -29.54
CA SER A 68 -6.77 -14.47 -30.13
C SER A 68 -5.30 -14.32 -30.57
N GLY A 69 -4.49 -15.38 -30.42
CA GLY A 69 -3.05 -15.35 -30.71
C GLY A 69 -2.25 -14.40 -29.80
N LYS A 70 -2.84 -13.99 -28.67
CA LYS A 70 -2.21 -13.06 -27.71
C LYS A 70 -1.50 -13.84 -26.60
N GLN A 71 -0.54 -13.18 -25.96
CA GLN A 71 0.12 -13.71 -24.77
C GLN A 71 -0.60 -13.22 -23.51
N VAL A 72 -0.72 -14.09 -22.51
CA VAL A 72 -1.23 -13.72 -21.18
C VAL A 72 -0.05 -13.27 -20.32
N SER A 73 -0.19 -12.11 -19.69
CA SER A 73 0.76 -11.67 -18.67
C SER A 73 0.57 -12.49 -17.41
N LEU A 74 1.66 -13.01 -16.82
CA LEU A 74 1.60 -13.71 -15.54
C LEU A 74 0.91 -12.88 -14.45
N TRP A 75 1.07 -11.55 -14.52
CA TRP A 75 0.59 -10.58 -13.56
C TRP A 75 -0.94 -10.40 -13.60
N SER A 76 -1.61 -10.81 -14.69
CA SER A 76 -3.08 -10.81 -14.77
C SER A 76 -3.72 -12.04 -14.14
N LEU A 77 -2.94 -13.09 -13.85
CA LEU A 77 -3.44 -14.35 -13.32
C LEU A 77 -3.42 -14.36 -11.80
N TYR A 78 -4.41 -14.99 -11.18
CA TYR A 78 -4.38 -15.29 -9.75
C TYR A 78 -3.38 -16.42 -9.46
N PRO A 79 -2.64 -16.38 -8.33
CA PRO A 79 -2.62 -15.33 -7.31
C PRO A 79 -1.60 -14.21 -7.60
N PHE A 80 -0.99 -14.15 -8.78
CA PHE A 80 0.12 -13.23 -9.09
C PHE A 80 -0.28 -11.75 -9.19
N GLN A 81 -1.57 -11.42 -9.23
CA GLN A 81 -2.05 -10.02 -9.26
C GLN A 81 -1.56 -9.18 -8.06
N ILE A 82 -1.14 -9.81 -6.96
CA ILE A 82 -0.46 -9.12 -5.85
C ILE A 82 0.75 -8.31 -6.34
N MET A 83 1.45 -8.78 -7.36
CA MET A 83 2.61 -8.11 -7.95
C MET A 83 2.22 -6.82 -8.67
N ALA A 84 1.02 -6.73 -9.25
CA ALA A 84 0.53 -5.50 -9.86
C ALA A 84 0.34 -4.38 -8.81
N VAL A 85 -0.10 -4.74 -7.61
CA VAL A 85 -0.24 -3.78 -6.50
C VAL A 85 1.14 -3.36 -5.96
N VAL A 86 2.09 -4.28 -5.83
CA VAL A 86 3.48 -3.96 -5.46
C VAL A 86 4.13 -3.04 -6.50
N PHE A 87 3.93 -3.32 -7.79
CA PHE A 87 4.41 -2.46 -8.87
C PHE A 87 3.77 -1.06 -8.82
N SER A 88 2.46 -0.98 -8.60
CA SER A 88 1.74 0.29 -8.43
C SER A 88 2.27 1.09 -7.24
N ALA A 89 2.59 0.44 -6.12
CA ALA A 89 3.26 1.08 -4.98
C ALA A 89 4.63 1.63 -5.37
N GLY A 90 5.41 0.85 -6.13
CA GLY A 90 6.71 1.27 -6.67
C GLY A 90 6.60 2.53 -7.55
N LEU A 91 5.64 2.55 -8.47
CA LEU A 91 5.36 3.73 -9.31
C LEU A 91 4.95 4.94 -8.48
N TYR A 92 4.09 4.75 -7.49
CA TYR A 92 3.67 5.83 -6.60
C TYR A 92 4.86 6.43 -5.83
N PHE A 93 5.73 5.58 -5.28
CA PHE A 93 6.92 6.03 -4.57
C PHE A 93 7.91 6.73 -5.50
N PHE A 94 8.14 6.17 -6.69
CA PHE A 94 8.97 6.79 -7.71
C PHE A 94 8.48 8.20 -8.07
N LEU A 95 7.17 8.36 -8.27
CA LEU A 95 6.56 9.67 -8.54
C LEU A 95 6.76 10.64 -7.38
N CYS A 96 6.46 10.21 -6.16
CA CYS A 96 6.62 11.06 -4.97
C CYS A 96 8.08 11.51 -4.80
N VAL A 97 9.03 10.59 -4.94
CA VAL A 97 10.46 10.88 -4.79
C VAL A 97 10.96 11.78 -5.90
N SER A 98 10.60 11.50 -7.16
CA SER A 98 11.02 12.30 -8.31
C SER A 98 10.57 13.75 -8.17
N ILE A 99 9.31 13.95 -7.78
CA ILE A 99 8.77 15.29 -7.53
C ILE A 99 9.55 15.97 -6.40
N ASN A 100 9.74 15.28 -5.26
CA ASN A 100 10.49 15.88 -4.14
C ASN A 100 11.95 16.17 -4.48
N PHE A 101 12.58 15.33 -5.29
CA PHE A 101 13.93 15.55 -5.79
C PHE A 101 14.01 16.82 -6.64
N LEU A 102 13.07 17.02 -7.58
CA LEU A 102 12.99 18.24 -8.39
C LEU A 102 12.87 19.50 -7.51
N PHE A 103 12.05 19.46 -6.46
CA PHE A 103 11.92 20.57 -5.51
C PHE A 103 13.15 20.77 -4.62
N SER A 104 13.92 19.71 -4.37
CA SER A 104 15.14 19.77 -3.55
C SER A 104 16.31 20.46 -4.25
N LEU A 105 16.21 20.77 -5.54
CA LEU A 105 17.21 21.55 -6.26
C LEU A 105 17.32 23.00 -5.73
N GLY A 106 16.31 23.50 -5.01
CA GLY A 106 16.43 24.71 -4.20
C GLY A 106 17.18 24.44 -2.89
N GLY A 107 18.33 25.09 -2.68
CA GLY A 107 19.33 24.72 -1.66
C GLY A 107 18.80 24.42 -0.24
N LYS A 108 17.83 25.19 0.28
CA LYS A 108 17.23 24.96 1.62
C LYS A 108 16.30 23.75 1.68
N ALA A 109 15.58 23.44 0.58
CA ALA A 109 14.68 22.30 0.50
C ALA A 109 15.46 20.96 0.46
N ARG A 110 16.69 20.98 -0.06
CA ARG A 110 17.58 19.81 -0.08
C ARG A 110 17.85 19.21 1.30
N GLN A 111 18.08 20.07 2.29
CA GLN A 111 18.42 19.63 3.63
C GLN A 111 17.20 19.05 4.36
N SER A 112 16.03 19.66 4.19
CA SER A 112 14.76 19.13 4.70
C SER A 112 14.45 17.75 4.10
N LEU A 113 14.64 17.58 2.78
CA LEU A 113 14.46 16.29 2.12
C LEU A 113 15.42 15.23 2.65
N ARG A 114 16.71 15.53 2.74
CA ARG A 114 17.72 14.57 3.20
C ARG A 114 17.42 14.06 4.61
N THR A 115 16.95 14.93 5.50
CA THR A 115 16.61 14.56 6.88
C THR A 115 15.34 13.73 6.97
N ASN A 116 14.32 14.06 6.16
CA ASN A 116 13.00 13.45 6.28
C ASN A 116 12.73 12.29 5.31
N ILE A 117 13.58 12.05 4.30
CA ILE A 117 13.30 11.08 3.21
C ILE A 117 12.95 9.67 3.71
N LEU A 118 13.67 9.16 4.71
CA LEU A 118 13.45 7.81 5.21
C LEU A 118 12.14 7.70 6.00
N LEU A 119 11.83 8.72 6.81
CA LEU A 119 10.56 8.80 7.53
C LEU A 119 9.40 9.01 6.54
N PHE A 120 9.60 9.80 5.50
CA PHE A 120 8.66 10.01 4.42
C PHE A 120 8.31 8.71 3.71
N PHE A 121 9.31 7.95 3.25
CA PHE A 121 9.11 6.63 2.62
C PHE A 121 8.35 5.66 3.53
N ARG A 122 8.73 5.58 4.80
CA ARG A 122 8.05 4.71 5.78
C ARG A 122 6.59 5.06 5.94
N ASN A 123 6.26 6.35 6.03
CA ASN A 123 4.87 6.80 6.12
C ASN A 123 4.11 6.62 4.81
N LEU A 124 4.75 6.81 3.65
CA LEU A 124 4.15 6.52 2.35
C LEU A 124 3.76 5.04 2.22
N ILE A 125 4.64 4.11 2.61
CA ILE A 125 4.34 2.67 2.61
C ILE A 125 3.11 2.40 3.48
N ARG A 126 3.14 2.88 4.73
CA ARG A 126 2.04 2.67 5.68
C ARG A 126 0.72 3.20 5.13
N GLN A 127 0.73 4.42 4.59
CA GLN A 127 -0.45 5.08 4.08
C GLN A 127 -0.97 4.42 2.80
N PHE A 128 -0.11 4.18 1.81
CA PHE A 128 -0.49 3.53 0.56
C PHE A 128 -1.16 2.18 0.82
N PHE A 129 -0.54 1.32 1.61
CA PHE A 129 -1.11 0.01 1.90
C PHE A 129 -2.36 0.05 2.80
N LEU A 130 -2.52 1.06 3.67
CA LEU A 130 -3.78 1.29 4.37
C LEU A 130 -4.92 1.51 3.36
N PHE A 131 -4.71 2.40 2.38
CA PHE A 131 -5.71 2.68 1.35
C PHE A 131 -5.95 1.48 0.44
N VAL A 132 -4.93 0.70 0.10
CA VAL A 132 -5.07 -0.57 -0.61
C VAL A 132 -5.92 -1.57 0.19
N CYS A 133 -5.69 -1.72 1.49
CA CYS A 133 -6.51 -2.59 2.34
C CYS A 133 -7.98 -2.15 2.37
N ILE A 134 -8.24 -0.85 2.52
CA ILE A 134 -9.60 -0.31 2.50
C ILE A 134 -10.24 -0.54 1.14
N LEU A 135 -9.51 -0.26 0.04
CA LEU A 135 -9.98 -0.50 -1.33
C LEU A 135 -10.32 -1.96 -1.55
N PHE A 136 -9.44 -2.87 -1.11
CA PHE A 136 -9.63 -4.31 -1.24
C PHE A 136 -10.88 -4.77 -0.49
N LEU A 137 -10.98 -4.51 0.81
CA LEU A 137 -12.13 -4.91 1.63
C LEU A 137 -13.43 -4.24 1.16
N GLY A 138 -13.36 -2.96 0.79
CA GLY A 138 -14.50 -2.21 0.28
C GLY A 138 -15.02 -2.78 -1.04
N ASN A 139 -14.13 -3.13 -1.98
CA ASN A 139 -14.53 -3.76 -3.24
C ASN A 139 -15.14 -5.15 -3.02
N GLN A 140 -14.60 -5.96 -2.10
CA GLN A 140 -15.21 -7.23 -1.73
C GLN A 140 -16.61 -7.02 -1.14
N THR A 141 -16.76 -6.03 -0.26
CA THR A 141 -18.05 -5.68 0.35
C THR A 141 -19.07 -5.20 -0.68
N LEU A 142 -18.64 -4.34 -1.61
CA LEU A 142 -19.46 -3.86 -2.72
C LEU A 142 -19.85 -4.97 -3.68
N GLY A 143 -18.99 -5.99 -3.86
CA GLY A 143 -19.27 -7.18 -4.66
C GLY A 143 -20.56 -7.90 -4.24
N TYR A 144 -20.86 -7.96 -2.94
CA TYR A 144 -22.12 -8.52 -2.44
C TYR A 144 -23.37 -7.74 -2.87
N LEU A 145 -23.19 -6.49 -3.30
CA LEU A 145 -24.27 -5.61 -3.73
C LEU A 145 -24.38 -5.52 -5.26
N VAL A 146 -23.63 -6.33 -6.03
CA VAL A 146 -23.55 -6.22 -7.50
C VAL A 146 -24.90 -6.31 -8.21
N HIS A 147 -25.85 -7.06 -7.65
CA HIS A 147 -27.20 -7.23 -8.22
C HIS A 147 -28.20 -6.15 -7.79
N THR A 148 -27.78 -5.19 -6.96
CA THR A 148 -28.65 -4.11 -6.49
C THR A 148 -28.71 -2.96 -7.49
N ARG A 149 -29.86 -2.28 -7.57
CA ARG A 149 -30.04 -1.09 -8.42
C ARG A 149 -29.11 0.07 -8.07
N TYR A 150 -28.59 0.10 -6.85
CA TYR A 150 -27.72 1.16 -6.34
C TYR A 150 -26.23 0.84 -6.44
N TYR A 151 -25.84 -0.34 -6.96
CA TYR A 151 -24.44 -0.78 -7.02
C TYR A 151 -23.51 0.27 -7.62
N ALA A 152 -23.84 0.78 -8.82
CA ALA A 152 -23.02 1.77 -9.51
C ALA A 152 -22.85 3.07 -8.68
N ILE A 153 -23.91 3.53 -8.03
CA ILE A 153 -23.87 4.73 -7.17
C ILE A 153 -22.96 4.49 -5.96
N LEU A 154 -23.11 3.34 -5.30
CA LEU A 154 -22.29 2.97 -4.14
C LEU A 154 -20.81 2.83 -4.49
N VAL A 155 -20.51 2.23 -5.65
CA VAL A 155 -19.13 2.12 -6.17
C VAL A 155 -18.55 3.52 -6.39
N VAL A 156 -19.24 4.41 -7.09
CA VAL A 156 -18.75 5.77 -7.33
C VAL A 156 -18.53 6.52 -6.01
N MET A 157 -19.51 6.48 -5.11
CA MET A 157 -19.38 7.13 -3.80
C MET A 157 -18.19 6.61 -3.00
N PHE A 158 -18.01 5.29 -2.96
CA PHE A 158 -16.89 4.66 -2.26
C PHE A 158 -15.54 5.07 -2.85
N TRP A 159 -15.38 4.92 -4.17
CA TRP A 159 -14.12 5.23 -4.85
C TRP A 159 -13.76 6.71 -4.76
N THR A 160 -14.72 7.62 -4.97
CA THR A 160 -14.51 9.07 -4.84
C THR A 160 -14.15 9.44 -3.40
N THR A 161 -14.87 8.91 -2.40
CA THR A 161 -14.57 9.19 -0.99
C THR A 161 -13.17 8.71 -0.63
N LEU A 162 -12.81 7.49 -1.03
CA LEU A 162 -11.51 6.92 -0.73
C LEU A 162 -10.38 7.71 -1.40
N PHE A 163 -10.58 8.15 -2.65
CA PHE A 163 -9.62 8.99 -3.36
C PHE A 163 -9.42 10.36 -2.69
N LEU A 164 -10.51 11.03 -2.30
CA LEU A 164 -10.43 12.30 -1.57
C LEU A 164 -9.71 12.13 -0.23
N LEU A 165 -9.99 11.06 0.51
CA LEU A 165 -9.27 10.74 1.75
C LEU A 165 -7.78 10.49 1.49
N PHE A 166 -7.43 9.80 0.40
CA PHE A 166 -6.04 9.55 0.02
C PHE A 166 -5.29 10.84 -0.28
N ILE A 167 -5.92 11.77 -1.02
CA ILE A 167 -5.43 13.12 -1.27
C ILE A 167 -5.19 13.88 0.04
N ILE A 168 -6.21 13.96 0.91
CA ILE A 168 -6.15 14.70 2.18
C ILE A 168 -5.05 14.17 3.08
N GLN A 169 -4.94 12.84 3.22
CA GLN A 169 -3.93 12.23 4.08
C GLN A 169 -2.51 12.46 3.54
N ASN A 170 -2.30 12.46 2.22
CA ASN A 170 -1.00 12.80 1.66
C ASN A 170 -0.66 14.28 1.87
N GLY A 171 -1.61 15.20 1.66
CA GLY A 171 -1.42 16.61 2.00
C GLY A 171 -0.99 16.82 3.46
N LYS A 172 -1.66 16.12 4.39
CA LYS A 172 -1.29 16.13 5.83
C LYS A 172 0.10 15.55 6.10
N LEU A 173 0.49 14.47 5.41
CA LEU A 173 1.82 13.87 5.54
C LEU A 173 2.92 14.86 5.12
N TYR A 174 2.74 15.49 3.96
CA TYR A 174 3.68 16.49 3.45
C TYR A 174 3.79 17.71 4.36
N LYS A 175 2.65 18.22 4.85
CA LYS A 175 2.63 19.31 5.83
C LYS A 175 3.44 18.94 7.08
N ARG A 176 3.28 17.73 7.61
CA ARG A 176 3.97 17.32 8.84
C ARG A 176 5.48 17.22 8.67
N LEU A 177 5.94 16.76 7.51
CA LEU A 177 7.36 16.41 7.29
C LEU A 177 8.19 17.55 6.68
N PHE A 178 7.56 18.49 5.98
CA PHE A 178 8.27 19.50 5.19
C PHE A 178 7.89 20.95 5.52
N VAL A 179 7.15 21.21 6.61
CA VAL A 179 6.95 22.59 7.09
C VAL A 179 8.32 23.17 7.47
N LEU A 180 8.73 24.17 6.69
CA LEU A 180 9.90 25.00 6.90
C LEU A 180 9.45 26.37 7.42
N GLU A 181 10.36 27.10 8.06
CA GLU A 181 10.14 28.49 8.52
C GLU A 181 9.77 29.44 7.37
N ASP A 182 10.10 29.07 6.12
CA ASP A 182 9.75 29.82 4.92
C ASP A 182 8.33 29.47 4.43
N SER A 183 7.44 30.46 4.49
CA SER A 183 6.02 30.35 4.10
C SER A 183 5.83 29.90 2.65
N SER A 184 6.74 30.29 1.74
CA SER A 184 6.66 29.95 0.32
C SER A 184 6.96 28.47 0.07
N VAL A 185 8.01 27.94 0.70
CA VAL A 185 8.41 26.53 0.60
C VAL A 185 7.37 25.64 1.29
N SER A 186 6.82 26.10 2.42
CA SER A 186 5.73 25.41 3.12
C SER A 186 4.48 25.25 2.23
N PHE A 187 4.06 26.31 1.55
CA PHE A 187 2.92 26.28 0.63
C PHE A 187 3.14 25.31 -0.53
N VAL A 188 4.32 25.34 -1.14
CA VAL A 188 4.69 24.44 -2.24
C VAL A 188 4.69 22.99 -1.80
N SER A 189 5.40 22.65 -0.71
CA SER A 189 5.43 21.27 -0.18
C SER A 189 4.05 20.75 0.19
N HIS A 190 3.19 21.60 0.75
CA HIS A 190 1.81 21.23 1.04
C HIS A 190 1.01 20.93 -0.23
N SER A 191 1.12 21.79 -1.25
CA SER A 191 0.45 21.61 -2.55
C SER A 191 0.86 20.31 -3.24
N LEU A 192 2.15 19.95 -3.19
CA LEU A 192 2.65 18.70 -3.76
C LEU A 192 2.05 17.46 -3.10
N GLY A 193 1.78 17.52 -1.79
CA GLY A 193 1.10 16.44 -1.10
C GLY A 193 -0.30 16.15 -1.65
N TYR A 194 -1.02 17.16 -2.14
CA TYR A 194 -2.33 16.96 -2.78
C TYR A 194 -2.21 16.53 -4.25
N VAL A 195 -1.22 17.07 -4.96
CA VAL A 195 -1.03 16.84 -6.40
C VAL A 195 -0.50 15.42 -6.68
N ASN A 196 0.36 14.86 -5.83
CA ASN A 196 0.98 13.56 -6.08
C ASN A 196 -0.02 12.40 -6.25
N PRO A 197 -1.02 12.22 -5.37
CA PRO A 197 -2.09 11.24 -5.58
C PRO A 197 -2.87 11.43 -6.88
N ILE A 198 -3.11 12.69 -7.28
CA ILE A 198 -3.84 13.03 -8.49
C ILE A 198 -3.04 12.60 -9.71
N LEU A 199 -1.78 13.03 -9.80
CA LEU A 199 -0.87 12.65 -10.87
C LEU A 199 -0.70 11.14 -10.96
N PHE A 200 -0.57 10.46 -9.82
CA PHE A 200 -0.48 9.01 -9.77
C PHE A 200 -1.68 8.32 -10.41
N VAL A 201 -2.91 8.74 -10.06
CA VAL A 201 -4.11 8.16 -10.68
C VAL A 201 -4.15 8.45 -12.17
N PHE A 202 -3.79 9.66 -12.62
CA PHE A 202 -3.66 9.95 -14.05
C PHE A 202 -2.65 9.04 -14.76
N PHE A 203 -1.46 8.82 -14.18
CA PHE A 203 -0.46 7.93 -14.75
C PHE A 203 -0.96 6.48 -14.82
N ILE A 204 -1.63 5.98 -13.78
CA ILE A 204 -2.23 4.64 -13.80
C ILE A 204 -3.32 4.55 -14.88
N LEU A 205 -4.18 5.56 -15.00
CA LEU A 205 -5.22 5.58 -16.06
C LEU A 205 -4.61 5.58 -17.45
N VAL A 206 -3.52 6.32 -17.68
CA VAL A 206 -2.80 6.29 -18.95
C VAL A 206 -2.20 4.90 -19.19
N LEU A 207 -1.53 4.30 -18.20
CA LEU A 207 -0.93 2.97 -18.31
C LEU A 207 -1.94 1.85 -18.57
N VAL A 208 -3.17 1.97 -18.04
CA VAL A 208 -4.23 0.97 -18.24
C VAL A 208 -4.91 1.11 -19.60
N ASN A 209 -4.86 2.30 -20.21
CA ASN A 209 -5.46 2.58 -21.53
C ASN A 209 -4.46 2.44 -22.70
N VAL A 210 -3.21 2.05 -22.42
CA VAL A 210 -2.15 1.76 -23.41
C VAL A 210 -1.96 0.25 -23.50
#